data_AF-A0A6P2DI65-F1
#
_entry.id   AF-A0A6P2DI65-F1
#
_cell.length_a   1.000
_cell.length_b   1.000
_cell.length_c   1.000
_cell.angle_alpha   90.00
_cell.angle_beta   90.00
_cell.angle_gamma   90.00
#
_symmetry.space_group_name_H-M   'P 1'
#
loop_
_entity.id
_entity.type
_entity.pdbx_description
1 polymer ?
#
loop_
_entity_poly.entity_id
_entity_poly.type
_entity_poly.pdbx_seq_one_letter_code
_entity_poly.pdbx_strand_id
1 'polypeptide(L)'
;MAPAMFHTNDDFLNAIWAEPHERTLRLVYADWLDEHNDPRGELIRAEEEMRQVPVFADRFWKLKPRRNELRTAAGTDWCALMKYGTECEPVFRHGIPDGWRERWRLIREFTERWHRVPMSDVGGRQSEIAEVEARLRRTLPPSVREWVAFIHDVQHCRGVIHDECPMGKIWGQPAVSLLLQTEDDYNWAVPYCDLDEVDPPVQGYHWGDVHTFIPDTENTLREPVTVFAFNYLMGHARGIGGFGTGVEKPTPLFSDLESTFTVRVKFGNSRFYEADNILVRIDHPNWGAGTYLQLRIARPVPPEQIPAFLWHYARDGGSFHGICTPPS
;
A
#
# COMPACT_ATOMS: atom_id res chain seq x y z
N MET A 1 -22.14 -8.59 -35.69
CA MET A 1 -21.14 -9.65 -35.48
C MET A 1 -21.86 -10.83 -34.86
N ALA A 2 -21.65 -12.05 -35.36
CA ALA A 2 -22.20 -13.25 -34.71
C ALA A 2 -21.49 -13.46 -33.35
N PRO A 3 -22.19 -13.86 -32.28
CA PRO A 3 -21.55 -14.21 -31.03
C PRO A 3 -20.61 -15.40 -31.26
N ALA A 4 -19.34 -15.28 -30.84
CA ALA A 4 -18.43 -16.41 -30.82
C ALA A 4 -19.03 -17.49 -29.89
N MET A 5 -19.28 -18.69 -30.41
CA MET A 5 -19.68 -19.80 -29.57
C MET A 5 -18.43 -20.40 -28.92
N PHE A 6 -18.29 -20.20 -27.61
CA PHE A 6 -17.30 -20.87 -26.79
C PHE A 6 -17.86 -22.25 -26.40
N HIS A 7 -17.20 -23.33 -26.82
CA HIS A 7 -17.70 -24.69 -26.58
C HIS A 7 -16.85 -25.49 -25.61
N THR A 8 -15.60 -25.06 -25.38
CA THR A 8 -14.66 -25.74 -24.51
C THR A 8 -14.07 -24.78 -23.48
N ASN A 9 -13.54 -25.34 -22.39
CA ASN A 9 -12.78 -24.60 -21.39
C ASN A 9 -11.62 -23.80 -22.02
N ASP A 10 -10.94 -24.39 -23.01
CA ASP A 10 -9.78 -23.78 -23.66
C ASP A 10 -10.18 -22.58 -24.53
N ASP A 11 -11.35 -22.60 -25.15
CA ASP A 11 -11.86 -21.45 -25.92
C ASP A 11 -12.06 -20.23 -25.01
N PHE A 12 -12.60 -20.43 -23.80
CA PHE A 12 -12.76 -19.36 -22.82
C PHE A 12 -11.43 -18.83 -22.31
N LEU A 13 -10.50 -19.71 -21.96
CA LEU A 13 -9.19 -19.30 -21.45
C LEU A 13 -8.38 -18.55 -22.51
N ASN A 14 -8.44 -18.97 -23.78
CA ASN A 14 -7.80 -18.26 -24.88
C ASN A 14 -8.41 -16.87 -25.10
N ALA A 15 -9.74 -16.74 -25.00
CA ALA A 15 -10.41 -15.46 -25.13
C ALA A 15 -10.06 -14.50 -23.98
N ILE A 16 -10.06 -15.01 -22.74
CA ILE A 16 -9.66 -14.22 -21.55
C ILE A 16 -8.19 -13.82 -21.65
N TRP A 17 -7.33 -14.67 -22.20
CA TRP A 17 -5.93 -14.34 -22.40
C TRP A 17 -5.71 -13.24 -23.45
N ALA A 18 -6.51 -13.26 -24.53
CA ALA A 18 -6.51 -12.21 -25.55
C ALA A 18 -7.05 -10.87 -25.00
N GLU A 19 -8.06 -10.90 -24.12
CA GLU A 19 -8.69 -9.72 -23.55
C GLU A 19 -8.75 -9.80 -22.00
N PRO A 20 -7.60 -9.70 -21.30
CA PRO A 20 -7.51 -9.95 -19.85
C PRO A 20 -8.14 -8.86 -19.00
N HIS A 21 -8.72 -7.83 -19.59
CA HIS A 21 -9.48 -6.79 -18.88
C HIS A 21 -10.99 -6.94 -19.07
N GLU A 22 -11.44 -7.77 -20.02
CA GLU A 22 -12.86 -7.84 -20.38
C GLU A 22 -13.67 -8.64 -19.35
N ARG A 23 -14.38 -7.88 -18.50
CA ARG A 23 -15.19 -8.42 -17.41
C ARG A 23 -16.31 -9.33 -17.91
N THR A 24 -16.93 -9.01 -19.04
CA THR A 24 -18.06 -9.78 -19.57
C THR A 24 -17.63 -11.21 -19.91
N LEU A 25 -16.48 -11.37 -20.57
CA LEU A 25 -15.92 -12.69 -20.91
C LEU A 25 -15.67 -13.54 -19.67
N ARG A 26 -15.10 -12.94 -18.61
CA ARG A 26 -14.89 -13.63 -17.33
C ARG A 26 -16.20 -14.09 -16.68
N LEU A 27 -17.23 -13.25 -16.68
CA LEU A 27 -18.53 -13.62 -16.09
C LEU A 27 -19.25 -14.70 -16.90
N VAL A 28 -19.18 -14.69 -18.23
CA VAL A 28 -19.72 -15.78 -19.06
C VAL A 28 -18.98 -17.08 -18.78
N TYR A 29 -17.65 -17.04 -18.62
CA TYR A 29 -16.88 -18.21 -18.22
C TYR A 29 -17.26 -18.71 -16.81
N ALA A 30 -17.58 -17.80 -15.89
CA ALA A 30 -18.08 -18.17 -14.56
C ALA A 30 -19.43 -18.89 -14.63
N ASP A 31 -20.36 -18.43 -15.48
CA ASP A 31 -21.63 -19.10 -15.71
C ASP A 31 -21.41 -20.51 -16.27
N TRP A 32 -20.52 -20.66 -17.25
CA TRP A 32 -20.14 -21.96 -17.80
C TRP A 32 -19.54 -22.90 -16.73
N LEU A 33 -18.67 -22.38 -15.84
CA LEU A 33 -18.08 -23.16 -14.75
C LEU A 33 -19.15 -23.64 -13.75
N ASP A 34 -20.13 -22.80 -13.42
CA ASP A 34 -21.24 -23.17 -12.53
C ASP A 34 -22.12 -24.27 -13.12
N GLU A 35 -22.41 -24.23 -14.42
CA GLU A 35 -23.15 -25.29 -15.12
C GLU A 35 -22.44 -26.65 -15.01
N HIS A 36 -21.11 -26.63 -14.83
CA HIS A 36 -20.28 -27.81 -14.62
C HIS A 36 -19.98 -28.10 -13.15
N ASN A 37 -20.64 -27.40 -12.21
CA ASN A 37 -20.43 -27.50 -10.76
C ASN A 37 -18.98 -27.25 -10.32
N ASP A 38 -18.28 -26.34 -11.00
CA ASP A 38 -16.89 -26.01 -10.72
C ASP A 38 -16.79 -24.77 -9.79
N PRO A 39 -16.17 -24.88 -8.60
CA PRO A 39 -16.09 -23.78 -7.63
C PRO A 39 -15.30 -22.55 -8.14
N ARG A 40 -14.57 -22.68 -9.25
CA ARG A 40 -13.88 -21.55 -9.88
C ARG A 40 -14.85 -20.49 -10.41
N GLY A 41 -16.10 -20.84 -10.72
CA GLY A 41 -17.14 -19.87 -11.09
C GLY A 41 -17.45 -18.88 -9.97
N GLU A 42 -17.50 -19.36 -8.71
CA GLU A 42 -17.65 -18.50 -7.53
C GLU A 42 -16.43 -17.57 -7.36
N LEU A 43 -15.22 -18.11 -7.55
CA LEU A 43 -13.98 -17.32 -7.45
C LEU A 43 -13.99 -16.14 -8.43
N ILE A 44 -14.31 -16.40 -9.70
CA ILE A 44 -14.35 -15.34 -10.71
C ILE A 44 -15.33 -14.24 -10.30
N ARG A 45 -16.52 -14.58 -9.81
CA ARG A 45 -17.49 -13.57 -9.38
C ARG A 45 -17.01 -12.78 -8.17
N ALA A 46 -16.38 -13.43 -7.20
CA ALA A 46 -15.79 -12.75 -6.04
C ALA A 46 -14.69 -11.76 -6.48
N GLU A 47 -13.80 -12.16 -7.40
CA GLU A 47 -12.76 -11.28 -7.95
C GLU A 47 -13.37 -10.09 -8.70
N GLU A 48 -14.31 -10.35 -9.61
CA GLU A 48 -14.95 -9.28 -10.39
C GLU A 48 -15.76 -8.32 -9.52
N GLU A 49 -16.40 -8.82 -8.46
CA GLU A 49 -17.07 -7.95 -7.50
C GLU A 49 -16.08 -7.11 -6.70
N MET A 50 -14.99 -7.71 -6.20
CA MET A 50 -13.91 -7.01 -5.50
C MET A 50 -13.20 -5.97 -6.38
N ARG A 51 -13.17 -6.16 -7.70
CA ARG A 51 -12.67 -5.17 -8.67
C ARG A 51 -13.54 -3.91 -8.74
N GLN A 52 -14.85 -4.04 -8.50
CA GLN A 52 -15.80 -2.94 -8.64
C GLN A 52 -16.01 -2.14 -7.35
N VAL A 53 -15.64 -2.69 -6.20
CA VAL A 53 -15.80 -2.00 -4.90
C VAL A 53 -14.48 -1.42 -4.39
N PRO A 54 -14.53 -0.31 -3.64
CA PRO A 54 -13.34 0.22 -2.96
C PRO A 54 -12.70 -0.81 -2.04
N VAL A 55 -11.37 -0.88 -2.05
CA VAL A 55 -10.58 -1.80 -1.20
C VAL A 55 -10.80 -1.58 0.30
N PHE A 56 -11.34 -0.42 0.68
CA PHE A 56 -11.65 -0.05 2.05
C PHE A 56 -13.13 -0.24 2.44
N ALA A 57 -14.00 -0.67 1.51
CA ALA A 57 -15.41 -0.88 1.78
C ALA A 57 -15.67 -2.19 2.55
N ASP A 58 -16.70 -2.22 3.41
CA ASP A 58 -17.09 -3.43 4.16
C ASP A 58 -17.33 -4.65 3.27
N ARG A 59 -17.91 -4.43 2.07
CA ARG A 59 -18.16 -5.51 1.11
C ARG A 59 -16.86 -6.16 0.63
N PHE A 60 -15.82 -5.39 0.40
CA PHE A 60 -14.50 -5.91 -0.01
C PHE A 60 -13.94 -6.85 1.05
N TRP A 61 -13.96 -6.42 2.31
CA TRP A 61 -13.44 -7.21 3.45
C TRP A 61 -14.32 -8.41 3.80
N LYS A 62 -15.63 -8.34 3.55
CA LYS A 62 -16.53 -9.50 3.67
C LYS A 62 -16.25 -10.57 2.61
N LEU A 63 -15.90 -10.18 1.38
CA LEU A 63 -15.59 -11.10 0.28
C LEU A 63 -14.20 -11.72 0.42
N LYS A 64 -13.24 -10.97 0.96
CA LYS A 64 -11.82 -11.31 1.00
C LYS A 64 -11.50 -12.70 1.59
N PRO A 65 -12.05 -13.12 2.75
CA PRO A 65 -11.81 -14.48 3.27
C PRO A 65 -12.28 -15.57 2.32
N ARG A 66 -13.50 -15.44 1.78
CA ARG A 66 -14.06 -16.42 0.85
C ARG A 66 -13.27 -16.48 -0.46
N ARG A 67 -12.87 -15.32 -1.01
CA ARG A 67 -11.95 -15.24 -2.15
C ARG A 67 -10.65 -16.00 -1.86
N ASN A 68 -10.05 -15.83 -0.69
CA ASN A 68 -8.79 -16.50 -0.35
C ASN A 68 -8.94 -18.01 -0.29
N GLU A 69 -10.01 -18.52 0.33
CA GLU A 69 -10.33 -19.97 0.32
C GLU A 69 -10.45 -20.51 -1.10
N LEU A 70 -11.19 -19.79 -1.95
CA LEU A 70 -11.42 -20.16 -3.33
C LEU A 70 -10.12 -20.12 -4.17
N ARG A 71 -9.24 -19.12 -3.97
CA ARG A 71 -7.91 -19.08 -4.61
C ARG A 71 -7.07 -20.29 -4.24
N THR A 72 -7.06 -20.65 -2.95
CA THR A 72 -6.35 -21.85 -2.49
C THR A 72 -6.91 -23.11 -3.15
N ALA A 73 -8.24 -23.25 -3.23
CA ALA A 73 -8.89 -24.40 -3.85
C ALA A 73 -8.66 -24.49 -5.37
N ALA A 74 -8.63 -23.35 -6.07
CA ALA A 74 -8.42 -23.29 -7.53
C ALA A 74 -6.97 -23.62 -7.95
N GLY A 75 -6.01 -23.47 -7.03
CA GLY A 75 -4.59 -23.72 -7.30
C GLY A 75 -3.85 -22.54 -7.92
N THR A 76 -2.52 -22.51 -7.70
CA THR A 76 -1.65 -21.39 -8.09
C THR A 76 -1.58 -21.19 -9.60
N ASP A 77 -1.53 -22.28 -10.37
CA ASP A 77 -1.36 -22.22 -11.82
C ASP A 77 -2.60 -21.62 -12.50
N TRP A 78 -3.79 -22.01 -12.03
CA TRP A 78 -5.04 -21.44 -12.52
C TRP A 78 -5.18 -19.96 -12.10
N CYS A 79 -4.83 -19.62 -10.85
CA CYS A 79 -4.82 -18.22 -10.42
C CYS A 79 -3.83 -17.38 -11.26
N ALA A 80 -2.66 -17.93 -11.59
CA ALA A 80 -1.68 -17.26 -12.42
C ALA A 80 -2.18 -17.04 -13.85
N LEU A 81 -2.82 -18.05 -14.44
CA LEU A 81 -3.45 -17.95 -15.75
C LEU A 81 -4.52 -16.84 -15.80
N MET A 82 -5.34 -16.76 -14.75
CA MET A 82 -6.40 -15.74 -14.61
C MET A 82 -5.88 -14.38 -14.10
N LYS A 83 -4.57 -14.27 -13.83
CA LYS A 83 -3.92 -13.11 -13.22
C LYS A 83 -4.46 -12.72 -11.82
N TYR A 84 -5.08 -13.66 -11.12
CA TYR A 84 -5.61 -13.43 -9.79
C TYR A 84 -4.50 -13.50 -8.74
N GLY A 85 -4.24 -12.37 -8.08
CA GLY A 85 -3.21 -12.25 -7.04
C GLY A 85 -1.76 -12.27 -7.55
N THR A 86 -1.54 -12.34 -8.86
CA THR A 86 -0.19 -12.28 -9.44
C THR A 86 0.25 -10.84 -9.73
N GLU A 87 -0.67 -9.98 -10.15
CA GLU A 87 -0.45 -8.57 -10.44
C GLU A 87 -0.79 -7.68 -9.23
N CYS A 88 -0.09 -6.56 -9.11
CA CYS A 88 -0.39 -5.50 -8.15
C CYS A 88 -1.28 -4.46 -8.82
N GLU A 89 -2.58 -4.68 -8.77
CA GLU A 89 -3.59 -3.72 -9.26
C GLU A 89 -3.59 -2.44 -8.41
N PRO A 90 -3.88 -1.27 -9.03
CA PRO A 90 -4.03 0.00 -8.34
C PRO A 90 -5.00 -0.08 -7.15
N VAL A 91 -4.52 0.26 -5.96
CA VAL A 91 -5.33 0.31 -4.74
C VAL A 91 -6.02 1.67 -4.59
N PHE A 92 -5.48 2.71 -5.22
CA PHE A 92 -5.99 4.08 -5.13
C PHE A 92 -7.07 4.43 -6.15
N ARG A 93 -7.51 3.48 -6.98
CA ARG A 93 -8.49 3.73 -8.06
C ARG A 93 -9.84 4.29 -7.57
N HIS A 94 -10.15 4.14 -6.28
CA HIS A 94 -11.35 4.67 -5.64
C HIS A 94 -11.06 5.86 -4.70
N GLY A 95 -9.88 6.47 -4.78
CA GLY A 95 -9.47 7.59 -3.93
C GLY A 95 -8.91 7.16 -2.57
N ILE A 96 -8.70 8.16 -1.70
CA ILE A 96 -8.31 7.99 -0.30
C ILE A 96 -9.56 8.25 0.55
N PRO A 97 -9.94 7.35 1.46
CA PRO A 97 -11.08 7.58 2.32
C PRO A 97 -10.75 8.58 3.44
N ASP A 98 -11.78 9.26 3.96
CA ASP A 98 -11.61 10.24 5.04
C ASP A 98 -11.53 9.60 6.43
N GLY A 99 -12.20 8.46 6.63
CA GLY A 99 -12.27 7.78 7.92
C GLY A 99 -11.00 6.98 8.23
N TRP A 100 -10.61 6.99 9.51
CA TRP A 100 -9.41 6.29 9.99
C TRP A 100 -9.46 4.79 9.70
N ARG A 101 -10.64 4.17 9.88
CA ARG A 101 -10.87 2.74 9.67
C ARG A 101 -10.65 2.35 8.21
N GLU A 102 -11.24 3.12 7.30
CA GLU A 102 -11.14 2.91 5.86
C GLU A 102 -9.70 3.17 5.38
N ARG A 103 -8.99 4.16 5.93
CA ARG A 103 -7.56 4.38 5.62
C ARG A 103 -6.71 3.20 6.04
N TRP A 104 -6.94 2.66 7.24
CA TRP A 104 -6.24 1.46 7.68
C TRP A 104 -6.51 0.23 6.82
N ARG A 105 -7.74 0.05 6.36
CA ARG A 105 -8.07 -0.98 5.37
C ARG A 105 -7.31 -0.78 4.07
N LEU A 106 -7.26 0.45 3.56
CA LEU A 106 -6.48 0.78 2.37
C LEU A 106 -4.99 0.44 2.57
N ILE A 107 -4.40 0.82 3.71
CA ILE A 107 -2.99 0.53 4.05
C ILE A 107 -2.75 -0.98 4.08
N ARG A 108 -3.61 -1.73 4.78
CA ARG A 108 -3.52 -3.19 4.88
C ARG A 108 -3.63 -3.86 3.50
N GLU A 109 -4.55 -3.43 2.64
CA GLU A 109 -4.66 -4.00 1.29
C GLU A 109 -3.45 -3.64 0.42
N PHE A 110 -2.94 -2.41 0.52
CA PHE A 110 -1.69 -2.03 -0.14
C PHE A 110 -0.53 -2.92 0.32
N THR A 111 -0.35 -3.10 1.63
CA THR A 111 0.68 -3.97 2.19
C THR A 111 0.56 -5.40 1.68
N GLU A 112 -0.66 -5.96 1.64
CA GLU A 112 -0.90 -7.32 1.14
C GLU A 112 -0.48 -7.47 -0.32
N ARG A 113 -0.90 -6.56 -1.20
CA ARG A 113 -0.59 -6.65 -2.63
C ARG A 113 0.89 -6.42 -2.90
N TRP A 114 1.45 -5.39 -2.27
CA TRP A 114 2.81 -4.94 -2.52
C TRP A 114 3.84 -5.93 -1.95
N HIS A 115 3.65 -6.36 -0.70
CA HIS A 115 4.61 -7.20 0.01
C HIS A 115 4.26 -8.69 0.04
N ARG A 116 3.10 -9.10 -0.51
CA ARG A 116 2.58 -10.48 -0.46
C ARG A 116 2.42 -11.00 0.98
N VAL A 117 2.03 -10.13 1.89
CA VAL A 117 1.78 -10.48 3.29
C VAL A 117 0.27 -10.57 3.50
N PRO A 118 -0.30 -11.73 3.89
CA PRO A 118 -1.73 -11.82 4.16
C PRO A 118 -2.15 -10.85 5.26
N MET A 119 -3.14 -10.00 5.00
CA MET A 119 -3.65 -9.01 5.96
C MET A 119 -5.12 -9.27 6.28
N SER A 120 -5.44 -9.38 7.57
CA SER A 120 -6.79 -9.39 8.11
C SER A 120 -7.44 -8.00 8.08
N ASP A 121 -8.77 -7.94 8.26
CA ASP A 121 -9.47 -6.66 8.45
C ASP A 121 -9.00 -5.99 9.76
N VAL A 122 -9.28 -4.68 9.86
CA VAL A 122 -9.05 -3.86 11.06
C VAL A 122 -9.80 -4.42 12.28
N GLY A 123 -9.28 -4.15 13.47
CA GLY A 123 -9.83 -4.63 14.74
C GLY A 123 -9.25 -5.96 15.24
N GLY A 124 -8.20 -6.49 14.59
CA GLY A 124 -7.46 -7.65 15.08
C GLY A 124 -6.61 -7.38 16.32
N ARG A 125 -5.85 -8.40 16.78
CA ARG A 125 -4.78 -8.26 17.79
C ARG A 125 -5.18 -7.62 19.13
N GLN A 126 -6.40 -7.89 19.61
CA GLN A 126 -6.93 -7.27 20.83
C GLN A 126 -6.11 -7.59 22.08
N SER A 127 -5.49 -8.77 22.16
CA SER A 127 -4.57 -9.14 23.24
C SER A 127 -3.34 -8.25 23.29
N GLU A 128 -2.65 -8.10 22.16
CA GLU A 128 -1.43 -7.30 22.03
C GLU A 128 -1.72 -5.81 22.28
N ILE A 129 -2.86 -5.31 21.80
CA ILE A 129 -3.34 -3.96 22.12
C ILE A 129 -3.54 -3.79 23.62
N ALA A 130 -4.25 -4.71 24.28
CA ALA A 130 -4.52 -4.64 25.72
C ALA A 130 -3.23 -4.67 26.55
N GLU A 131 -2.22 -5.44 26.14
CA GLU A 131 -0.90 -5.47 26.78
C GLU A 131 -0.18 -4.11 26.69
N VAL A 132 -0.19 -3.49 25.52
CA VAL A 132 0.38 -2.14 25.32
C VAL A 132 -0.36 -1.10 26.17
N GLU A 133 -1.70 -1.13 26.17
CA GLU A 133 -2.53 -0.23 26.97
C GLU A 133 -2.29 -0.40 28.48
N ALA A 134 -2.17 -1.64 28.95
CA ALA A 134 -1.85 -1.94 30.35
C ALA A 134 -0.47 -1.40 30.74
N ARG A 135 0.54 -1.60 29.88
CA ARG A 135 1.90 -1.07 30.07
C ARG A 135 1.93 0.46 30.12
N LEU A 136 1.18 1.11 29.23
CA LEU A 136 1.08 2.57 29.19
C LEU A 136 0.16 3.15 30.27
N ARG A 137 -0.67 2.31 30.90
CA ARG A 137 -1.76 2.65 31.83
C ARG A 137 -2.73 3.65 31.22
N ARG A 138 -3.14 3.37 29.98
CA ARG A 138 -3.91 4.29 29.14
C ARG A 138 -4.64 3.52 28.04
N THR A 139 -5.84 3.99 27.71
CA THR A 139 -6.55 3.62 26.48
C THR A 139 -5.98 4.41 25.29
N LEU A 140 -5.62 3.71 24.22
CA LEU A 140 -5.07 4.30 23.00
C LEU A 140 -6.18 4.67 22.01
N PRO A 141 -5.98 5.72 21.19
CA PRO A 141 -6.80 6.01 20.02
C PRO A 141 -6.97 4.83 19.07
N PRO A 142 -8.12 4.73 18.37
CA PRO A 142 -8.35 3.71 17.36
C PRO A 142 -7.21 3.55 16.34
N SER A 143 -6.69 4.62 15.74
CA SER A 143 -5.56 4.49 14.80
C SER A 143 -4.27 4.01 15.44
N VAL A 144 -4.00 4.38 16.70
CA VAL A 144 -2.80 3.92 17.42
C VAL A 144 -2.93 2.44 17.77
N ARG A 145 -4.14 1.98 18.12
CA ARG A 145 -4.43 0.54 18.29
C ARG A 145 -4.22 -0.24 16.99
N GLU A 146 -4.67 0.30 15.86
CA GLU A 146 -4.42 -0.33 14.56
C GLU A 146 -2.95 -0.32 14.16
N TRP A 147 -2.18 0.71 14.52
CA TRP A 147 -0.72 0.70 14.35
C TRP A 147 -0.08 -0.46 15.12
N VAL A 148 -0.46 -0.67 16.39
CA VAL A 148 0.00 -1.84 17.17
C VAL A 148 -0.35 -3.15 16.45
N ALA A 149 -1.61 -3.32 16.05
CA ALA A 149 -2.07 -4.52 15.37
C ALA A 149 -1.30 -4.76 14.06
N PHE A 150 -1.13 -3.71 13.25
CA PHE A 150 -0.41 -3.74 11.99
C PHE A 150 1.04 -4.17 12.17
N ILE A 151 1.77 -3.57 13.12
CA ILE A 151 3.17 -3.93 13.42
C ILE A 151 3.27 -5.41 13.80
N HIS A 152 2.37 -5.92 14.63
CA HIS A 152 2.36 -7.34 14.99
C HIS A 152 2.12 -8.27 13.79
N ASP A 153 1.31 -7.84 12.82
CA ASP A 153 1.05 -8.59 11.59
C ASP A 153 2.27 -8.63 10.66
N VAL A 154 3.11 -7.58 10.65
CA VAL A 154 4.19 -7.42 9.66
C VAL A 154 5.62 -7.49 10.21
N GLN A 155 5.82 -7.54 11.53
CA GLN A 155 7.16 -7.52 12.16
C GLN A 155 8.07 -8.68 11.71
N HIS A 156 7.50 -9.79 11.24
CA HIS A 156 8.25 -10.93 10.71
C HIS A 156 8.47 -10.85 9.19
N CYS A 157 7.89 -9.86 8.53
CA CYS A 157 7.93 -9.68 7.08
C CYS A 157 9.05 -8.72 6.71
N ARG A 158 10.17 -9.28 6.23
CA ARG A 158 11.33 -8.50 5.79
C ARG A 158 10.93 -7.47 4.74
N GLY A 159 11.31 -6.22 4.97
CA GLY A 159 11.11 -5.12 4.02
C GLY A 159 9.74 -4.44 4.11
N VAL A 160 8.92 -4.74 5.13
CA VAL A 160 7.73 -3.96 5.45
C VAL A 160 8.06 -2.90 6.50
N ILE A 161 8.59 -3.33 7.64
CA ILE A 161 9.08 -2.48 8.73
C ILE A 161 10.58 -2.73 8.90
N HIS A 162 11.35 -1.66 9.05
CA HIS A 162 12.80 -1.74 9.24
C HIS A 162 13.21 -1.35 10.67
N ASP A 163 12.51 -0.37 11.24
CA ASP A 163 12.84 0.27 12.49
C ASP A 163 12.12 -0.36 13.69
N GLU A 164 12.56 0.00 14.89
CA GLU A 164 11.98 -0.51 16.13
C GLU A 164 10.63 0.16 16.42
N CYS A 165 9.66 -0.63 16.88
CA CYS A 165 8.33 -0.13 17.25
C CYS A 165 8.09 -0.36 18.75
N PRO A 166 8.72 0.43 19.63
CA PRO A 166 8.75 0.14 21.07
C PRO A 166 7.37 0.24 21.74
N MET A 167 6.44 1.06 21.20
CA MET A 167 5.10 1.30 21.77
C MET A 167 5.14 1.64 23.27
N GLY A 168 6.12 2.47 23.64
CA GLY A 168 6.43 2.86 25.01
C GLY A 168 6.33 4.36 25.24
N LYS A 169 6.54 4.79 26.49
CA LYS A 169 6.69 6.22 26.79
C LYS A 169 8.05 6.70 26.29
N ILE A 170 8.10 7.88 25.66
CA ILE A 170 9.38 8.53 25.41
C ILE A 170 9.93 9.09 26.73
N TRP A 171 11.19 8.82 27.02
CA TRP A 171 11.82 9.33 28.24
C TRP A 171 11.82 10.86 28.26
N GLY A 172 11.30 11.45 29.34
CA GLY A 172 11.23 12.90 29.51
C GLY A 172 10.15 13.61 28.68
N GLN A 173 9.39 12.90 27.84
CA GLN A 173 8.36 13.50 26.98
C GLN A 173 6.96 12.92 27.27
N PRO A 174 5.91 13.74 27.32
CA PRO A 174 4.54 13.27 27.48
C PRO A 174 4.00 12.74 26.14
N ALA A 175 4.60 11.67 25.61
CA ALA A 175 4.25 11.11 24.31
C ALA A 175 4.36 9.57 24.30
N VAL A 176 3.61 8.92 23.39
CA VAL A 176 3.71 7.48 23.11
C VAL A 176 4.52 7.30 21.83
N SER A 177 5.66 6.61 21.95
CA SER A 177 6.49 6.25 20.79
C SER A 177 5.76 5.25 19.90
N LEU A 178 5.71 5.55 18.60
CA LEU A 178 5.22 4.65 17.56
C LEU A 178 6.38 3.90 16.90
N LEU A 179 7.48 4.62 16.65
CA LEU A 179 8.64 4.12 15.90
C LEU A 179 9.91 4.85 16.32
N LEU A 180 11.00 4.10 16.55
CA LEU A 180 12.35 4.60 16.82
C LEU A 180 13.24 4.20 15.65
N GLN A 181 13.82 5.18 14.96
CA GLN A 181 14.71 4.92 13.83
C GLN A 181 15.93 4.10 14.26
N THR A 182 16.45 3.28 13.34
CA THR A 182 17.56 2.35 13.57
C THR A 182 18.82 3.02 14.13
N GLU A 183 19.01 4.31 13.85
CA GLU A 183 20.11 5.14 14.35
C GLU A 183 19.94 5.57 15.82
N ASP A 184 18.81 5.23 16.45
CA ASP A 184 18.42 5.56 17.83
C ASP A 184 18.34 7.08 18.14
N ASP A 185 18.40 7.94 17.11
CA ASP A 185 18.47 9.39 17.25
C ASP A 185 17.16 10.11 16.92
N TYR A 186 16.16 9.40 16.38
CA TYR A 186 14.87 9.98 16.00
C TYR A 186 13.68 9.08 16.35
N ASN A 187 12.70 9.65 17.04
CA ASN A 187 11.50 8.95 17.50
C ASN A 187 10.23 9.62 16.96
N TRP A 188 9.36 8.84 16.34
CA TRP A 188 8.04 9.26 15.90
C TRP A 188 7.02 8.87 16.97
N ALA A 189 6.23 9.84 17.42
CA ALA A 189 5.33 9.63 18.54
C ALA A 189 4.05 10.45 18.49
N VAL A 190 3.08 10.04 19.29
CA VAL A 190 1.83 10.78 19.50
C VAL A 190 1.89 11.50 20.86
N PRO A 191 1.79 12.84 20.90
CA PRO A 191 1.70 13.60 22.14
C PRO A 191 0.49 13.19 22.98
N TYR A 192 0.63 13.18 24.31
CA TYR A 192 -0.46 12.78 25.21
C TYR A 192 -1.69 13.70 25.15
N CYS A 193 -1.49 14.97 24.77
CA CYS A 193 -2.59 15.91 24.60
C CYS A 193 -3.46 15.59 23.38
N ASP A 194 -2.97 14.77 22.45
CA ASP A 194 -3.68 14.45 21.21
C ASP A 194 -4.34 13.06 21.26
N LEU A 195 -4.17 12.31 22.35
CA LEU A 195 -4.67 10.93 22.48
C LEU A 195 -6.20 10.82 22.67
N ASP A 196 -6.93 11.94 22.62
CA ASP A 196 -8.39 11.95 22.54
C ASP A 196 -8.90 11.97 21.09
N GLU A 197 -8.02 12.20 20.11
CA GLU A 197 -8.36 12.15 18.69
C GLU A 197 -8.42 10.71 18.18
N VAL A 198 -9.31 10.43 17.21
CA VAL A 198 -9.46 9.06 16.65
C VAL A 198 -8.25 8.62 15.81
N ASP A 199 -7.62 9.58 15.13
CA ASP A 199 -6.45 9.42 14.26
C ASP A 199 -5.47 10.56 14.55
N PRO A 200 -4.81 10.52 15.72
CA PRO A 200 -4.06 11.68 16.24
C PRO A 200 -2.86 12.01 15.34
N PRO A 201 -2.38 13.26 15.34
CA PRO A 201 -1.17 13.63 14.64
C PRO A 201 0.07 12.94 15.24
N VAL A 202 1.02 12.62 14.36
CA VAL A 202 2.35 12.12 14.72
C VAL A 202 3.32 13.30 14.72
N GLN A 203 4.25 13.30 15.68
CA GLN A 203 5.30 14.29 15.84
C GLN A 203 6.67 13.60 15.92
N GLY A 204 7.68 14.23 15.33
CA GLY A 204 9.07 13.80 15.44
C GLY A 204 9.75 14.34 16.70
N TYR A 205 10.65 13.55 17.27
CA TYR A 205 11.49 13.89 18.40
C TYR A 205 12.93 13.47 18.09
N HIS A 206 13.88 14.40 18.16
CA HIS A 206 15.30 14.09 17.95
C HIS A 206 16.03 13.94 19.28
N TRP A 207 17.11 13.17 19.28
CA TRP A 207 17.97 12.98 20.44
C TRP A 207 18.82 14.23 20.67
N GLY A 208 18.58 14.92 21.80
CA GLY A 208 19.29 16.15 22.17
C GLY A 208 20.53 15.91 23.04
N ASP A 209 21.28 16.99 23.27
CA ASP A 209 22.58 16.99 23.99
C ASP A 209 22.54 16.44 25.44
N VAL A 210 21.36 16.37 26.06
CA VAL A 210 21.18 15.97 27.47
C VAL A 210 20.68 14.53 27.61
N HIS A 211 20.93 13.66 26.62
CA HIS A 211 20.42 12.28 26.59
C HIS A 211 18.89 12.21 26.76
N THR A 212 18.18 13.17 26.18
CA THR A 212 16.72 13.21 26.19
C THR A 212 16.23 13.54 24.79
N PHE A 213 15.13 12.91 24.40
CA PHE A 213 14.42 13.28 23.18
C PHE A 213 13.79 14.65 23.37
N ILE A 214 13.93 15.52 22.38
CA ILE A 214 13.28 16.83 22.33
C ILE A 214 12.40 16.94 21.09
N PRO A 215 11.24 17.61 21.18
CA PRO A 215 10.38 17.86 20.03
C PRO A 215 11.17 18.45 18.86
N ASP A 216 11.05 17.85 17.68
CA ASP A 216 11.57 18.42 16.46
C ASP A 216 10.68 19.58 16.02
N THR A 217 11.17 20.80 16.27
CA THR A 217 10.43 22.03 15.92
C THR A 217 10.60 22.45 14.46
N GLU A 218 11.58 21.88 13.76
CA GLU A 218 11.80 22.12 12.34
C GLU A 218 10.88 21.22 11.50
N ASN A 219 10.71 19.97 11.92
CA ASN A 219 9.73 19.06 11.34
C ASN A 219 8.32 19.30 11.90
N THR A 220 7.65 20.29 11.33
CA THR A 220 6.27 20.66 11.71
C THR A 220 5.19 19.71 11.18
N LEU A 221 5.55 18.57 10.57
CA LEU A 221 4.56 17.60 10.13
C LEU A 221 3.77 17.07 11.33
N ARG A 222 2.48 17.37 11.32
CA ARG A 222 1.47 16.82 12.25
C ARG A 222 0.47 15.98 11.46
N GLU A 223 0.99 15.06 10.67
CA GLU A 223 0.16 14.16 9.86
C GLU A 223 -0.51 13.11 10.76
N PRO A 224 -1.76 12.70 10.50
CA PRO A 224 -2.42 11.63 11.25
C PRO A 224 -1.64 10.32 11.22
N VAL A 225 -1.80 9.47 12.24
CA VAL A 225 -1.17 8.14 12.32
C VAL A 225 -1.35 7.33 11.04
N THR A 226 -2.52 7.36 10.40
CA THR A 226 -2.75 6.67 9.12
C THR A 226 -1.84 7.17 8.00
N VAL A 227 -1.65 8.48 7.88
CA VAL A 227 -0.77 9.09 6.87
C VAL A 227 0.69 8.78 7.18
N PHE A 228 1.10 8.90 8.44
CA PHE A 228 2.44 8.51 8.91
C PHE A 228 2.74 7.04 8.57
N ALA A 229 1.83 6.13 8.92
CA ALA A 229 1.99 4.70 8.69
C ALA A 229 2.17 4.38 7.20
N PHE A 230 1.37 5.02 6.35
CA PHE A 230 1.48 4.83 4.91
C PHE A 230 2.76 5.42 4.34
N ASN A 231 3.13 6.65 4.73
CA ASN A 231 4.37 7.30 4.28
C ASN A 231 5.62 6.52 4.72
N TYR A 232 5.61 5.96 5.93
CA TYR A 232 6.66 5.08 6.43
C TYR A 232 6.77 3.81 5.57
N LEU A 233 5.65 3.10 5.38
CA LEU A 233 5.60 1.92 4.52
C LEU A 233 6.14 2.22 3.12
N MET A 234 5.75 3.36 2.55
CA MET A 234 6.21 3.81 1.23
C MET A 234 7.72 4.11 1.17
N GLY A 235 8.31 4.61 2.25
CA GLY A 235 9.75 4.79 2.36
C GLY A 235 10.52 3.47 2.25
N HIS A 236 9.93 2.38 2.75
CA HIS A 236 10.54 1.05 2.77
C HIS A 236 9.96 0.08 1.74
N ALA A 237 8.96 0.49 0.95
CA ALA A 237 8.34 -0.32 -0.09
C ALA A 237 9.38 -0.72 -1.14
N ARG A 238 9.93 -1.93 -1.01
CA ARG A 238 10.85 -2.52 -1.97
C ARG A 238 10.04 -3.16 -3.09
N GLY A 239 10.17 -2.61 -4.28
CA GLY A 239 9.75 -3.28 -5.50
C GLY A 239 10.82 -4.27 -5.99
N ILE A 240 10.56 -4.90 -7.13
CA ILE A 240 11.58 -5.61 -7.92
C ILE A 240 12.46 -4.65 -8.73
N GLY A 241 12.12 -3.36 -8.76
CA GLY A 241 12.89 -2.31 -9.40
C GLY A 241 12.29 -0.92 -9.16
N GLY A 242 13.04 0.11 -9.57
CA GLY A 242 12.63 1.50 -9.45
C GLY A 242 13.82 2.46 -9.35
N PHE A 243 13.50 3.74 -9.17
CA PHE A 243 14.51 4.78 -8.93
C PHE A 243 13.94 5.89 -8.05
N GLY A 244 14.83 6.73 -7.52
CA GLY A 244 14.48 7.95 -6.80
C GLY A 244 15.39 9.09 -7.22
N THR A 245 14.80 10.27 -7.51
CA THR A 245 15.56 11.45 -7.93
C THR A 245 14.92 12.76 -7.49
N GLY A 246 15.75 13.79 -7.31
CA GLY A 246 15.30 15.17 -7.14
C GLY A 246 14.82 15.75 -8.46
N VAL A 247 13.82 16.63 -8.40
CA VAL A 247 13.21 17.25 -9.57
C VAL A 247 13.31 18.77 -9.43
N GLU A 248 14.18 19.37 -10.24
CA GLU A 248 14.41 20.83 -10.23
C GLU A 248 13.20 21.61 -10.76
N LYS A 249 12.53 21.08 -11.79
CA LYS A 249 11.39 21.70 -12.46
C LYS A 249 10.18 20.78 -12.39
N PRO A 250 9.36 20.86 -11.33
CA PRO A 250 8.27 19.92 -11.12
C PRO A 250 7.06 20.16 -12.04
N THR A 251 6.90 21.35 -12.62
CA THR A 251 5.71 21.66 -13.43
C THR A 251 5.54 20.76 -14.67
N PRO A 252 6.56 20.53 -15.53
CA PRO A 252 6.44 19.59 -16.64
C PRO A 252 6.17 18.16 -16.16
N LEU A 253 6.86 17.72 -15.10
CA LEU A 253 6.65 16.40 -14.51
C LEU A 253 5.20 16.18 -14.09
N PHE A 254 4.60 17.14 -13.40
CA PHE A 254 3.19 17.02 -12.99
C PHE A 254 2.25 16.95 -14.19
N SER A 255 2.48 17.76 -15.22
CA SER A 255 1.68 17.68 -16.45
C SER A 255 1.75 16.29 -17.08
N ASP A 256 2.96 15.73 -17.22
CA ASP A 256 3.18 14.40 -17.82
C ASP A 256 2.54 13.29 -16.97
N LEU A 257 2.69 13.35 -15.64
CA LEU A 257 2.06 12.40 -14.72
C LEU A 257 0.53 12.46 -14.78
N GLU A 258 -0.04 13.67 -14.78
CA GLU A 258 -1.48 13.88 -14.80
C GLU A 258 -2.14 13.47 -16.13
N SER A 259 -1.41 13.55 -17.26
CA SER A 259 -1.91 13.08 -18.55
C SER A 259 -1.71 11.57 -18.75
N THR A 260 -0.76 10.95 -18.05
CA THR A 260 -0.39 9.54 -18.26
C THR A 260 -1.14 8.60 -17.33
N PHE A 261 -1.30 8.95 -16.06
CA PHE A 261 -1.85 8.05 -15.05
C PHE A 261 -3.32 8.38 -14.76
N THR A 262 -4.20 7.39 -14.97
CA THR A 262 -5.62 7.50 -14.64
C THR A 262 -5.85 7.54 -13.14
N VAL A 263 -5.09 6.76 -12.38
CA VAL A 263 -5.19 6.72 -10.91
C VAL A 263 -4.21 7.72 -10.33
N ARG A 264 -4.75 8.76 -9.68
CA ARG A 264 -3.99 9.83 -9.04
C ARG A 264 -4.66 10.25 -7.75
N VAL A 265 -3.89 10.30 -6.67
CA VAL A 265 -4.40 10.68 -5.34
C VAL A 265 -3.38 11.51 -4.56
N LYS A 266 -3.87 12.26 -3.59
CA LYS A 266 -3.04 12.92 -2.58
C LYS A 266 -3.33 12.25 -1.24
N PHE A 267 -2.27 11.83 -0.53
CA PHE A 267 -2.38 11.26 0.81
C PHE A 267 -1.33 11.92 1.70
N GLY A 268 -1.78 12.76 2.65
CA GLY A 268 -0.89 13.69 3.35
C GLY A 268 -0.29 14.71 2.39
N ASN A 269 1.01 14.96 2.53
CA ASN A 269 1.76 15.83 1.63
C ASN A 269 2.27 15.15 0.35
N SER A 270 2.05 13.84 0.21
CA SER A 270 2.53 13.02 -0.89
C SER A 270 1.48 12.93 -2.01
N ARG A 271 1.92 12.95 -3.27
CA ARG A 271 1.08 12.62 -4.44
C ARG A 271 1.44 11.26 -4.98
N PHE A 272 0.44 10.44 -5.30
CA PHE A 272 0.63 9.10 -5.83
C PHE A 272 -0.04 8.97 -7.19
N TYR A 273 0.63 8.26 -8.09
CA TYR A 273 0.12 7.89 -9.41
C TYR A 273 0.33 6.38 -9.58
N GLU A 274 -0.71 5.67 -10.00
CA GLU A 274 -0.70 4.21 -10.10
C GLU A 274 -1.10 3.71 -11.48
N ALA A 275 -0.41 2.66 -11.91
CA ALA A 275 -0.81 1.76 -12.99
C ALA A 275 -0.53 0.32 -12.54
N ASP A 276 -0.88 -0.67 -13.36
CA ASP A 276 -0.63 -2.07 -13.01
C ASP A 276 0.86 -2.32 -12.74
N ASN A 277 1.16 -2.75 -11.51
CA ASN A 277 2.52 -2.98 -10.99
C ASN A 277 3.43 -1.75 -10.91
N ILE A 278 2.95 -0.55 -11.21
CA ILE A 278 3.74 0.69 -11.22
C ILE A 278 3.15 1.66 -10.20
N LEU A 279 4.02 2.17 -9.33
CA LEU A 279 3.67 3.23 -8.37
C LEU A 279 4.68 4.36 -8.48
N VAL A 280 4.17 5.56 -8.73
CA VAL A 280 4.94 6.80 -8.70
C VAL A 280 4.51 7.61 -7.49
N ARG A 281 5.49 8.05 -6.70
CA ARG A 281 5.30 8.93 -5.55
C ARG A 281 6.06 10.22 -5.78
N ILE A 282 5.40 11.35 -5.51
CA ILE A 282 6.01 12.66 -5.45
C ILE A 282 5.89 13.20 -4.04
N ASP A 283 7.04 13.52 -3.45
CA ASP A 283 7.15 14.08 -2.11
C ASP A 283 7.81 15.45 -2.11
N HIS A 284 7.54 16.19 -1.05
CA HIS A 284 8.34 17.35 -0.64
C HIS A 284 9.08 16.95 0.63
N PRO A 285 10.36 16.56 0.55
CA PRO A 285 11.10 16.11 1.72
C PRO A 285 11.15 17.23 2.77
N ASN A 286 10.90 16.90 4.04
CA ASN A 286 10.91 17.89 5.13
C ASN A 286 12.29 18.55 5.32
N TRP A 287 13.35 17.83 4.95
CA TRP A 287 14.74 18.21 5.21
C TRP A 287 15.42 18.93 4.03
N GLY A 288 14.68 19.39 3.03
CA GLY A 288 15.29 20.07 1.89
C GLY A 288 14.30 20.81 0.98
N ALA A 289 14.81 21.80 0.26
CA ALA A 289 14.05 22.45 -0.80
C ALA A 289 14.00 21.53 -2.02
N GLY A 290 12.80 21.14 -2.45
CA GLY A 290 12.64 20.46 -3.73
C GLY A 290 11.42 19.55 -3.84
N THR A 291 11.27 18.98 -5.03
CA THR A 291 10.33 17.89 -5.30
C THR A 291 11.15 16.62 -5.46
N TYR A 292 10.75 15.53 -4.81
CA TYR A 292 11.40 14.24 -4.94
C TYR A 292 10.46 13.27 -5.65
N LEU A 293 10.95 12.65 -6.72
CA LEU A 293 10.24 11.65 -7.50
C LEU A 293 10.76 10.25 -7.14
N GLN A 294 9.84 9.34 -6.82
CA GLN A 294 10.11 7.92 -6.65
C GLN A 294 9.27 7.11 -7.61
N LEU A 295 9.91 6.22 -8.37
CA LEU A 295 9.26 5.16 -9.13
C LEU A 295 9.52 3.83 -8.43
N ARG A 296 8.47 3.02 -8.28
CA ARG A 296 8.54 1.66 -7.74
C ARG A 296 7.78 0.69 -8.63
N ILE A 297 8.37 -0.48 -8.84
CA ILE A 297 7.82 -1.56 -9.67
C ILE A 297 7.58 -2.80 -8.80
N ALA A 298 6.32 -3.22 -8.63
CA ALA A 298 5.96 -4.35 -7.76
C ALA A 298 6.24 -5.73 -8.39
N ARG A 299 6.16 -5.82 -9.72
CA ARG A 299 6.34 -7.05 -10.52
C ARG A 299 7.06 -6.74 -11.83
N PRO A 300 7.70 -7.72 -12.50
CA PRO A 300 8.29 -7.49 -13.82
C PRO A 300 7.27 -6.87 -14.77
N VAL A 301 7.60 -5.69 -15.29
CA VAL A 301 6.84 -5.02 -16.36
C VAL A 301 7.76 -4.88 -17.56
N PRO A 302 7.26 -5.09 -18.78
CA PRO A 302 8.00 -4.73 -19.99
C PRO A 302 8.37 -3.24 -19.99
N PRO A 303 9.57 -2.84 -20.45
CA PRO A 303 10.00 -1.45 -20.44
C PRO A 303 9.04 -0.48 -21.15
N GLU A 304 8.33 -0.93 -22.18
CA GLU A 304 7.34 -0.18 -22.92
C GLU A 304 6.07 0.16 -22.12
N GLN A 305 5.80 -0.55 -21.01
CA GLN A 305 4.72 -0.21 -20.09
C GLN A 305 5.12 0.89 -19.10
N ILE A 306 6.42 1.18 -18.95
CA ILE A 306 6.90 2.30 -18.14
C ILE A 306 6.83 3.56 -19.00
N PRO A 307 6.08 4.60 -18.58
CA PRO A 307 5.97 5.84 -19.36
C PRO A 307 7.31 6.41 -19.80
N ALA A 308 7.44 6.69 -21.09
CA ALA A 308 8.71 7.03 -21.71
C ALA A 308 9.42 8.23 -21.01
N PHE A 309 8.66 9.22 -20.56
CA PHE A 309 9.20 10.41 -19.91
C PHE A 309 9.89 10.11 -18.57
N LEU A 310 9.51 9.04 -17.86
CA LEU A 310 10.13 8.65 -16.59
C LEU A 310 11.58 8.19 -16.79
N TRP A 311 11.96 7.70 -17.98
CA TRP A 311 13.34 7.33 -18.28
C TRP A 311 14.29 8.52 -18.40
N HIS A 312 13.77 9.75 -18.54
CA HIS A 312 14.60 10.96 -18.43
C HIS A 312 15.05 11.15 -16.99
N TYR A 313 14.10 11.09 -16.04
CA TYR A 313 14.36 11.21 -14.61
C TYR A 313 15.19 10.05 -14.05
N ALA A 314 15.04 8.86 -14.63
CA ALA A 314 15.88 7.72 -14.27
C ALA A 314 17.36 8.05 -14.51
N ARG A 315 17.74 8.57 -15.68
CA ARG A 315 19.15 8.82 -16.05
C ARG A 315 19.88 9.80 -15.14
N ASP A 316 19.16 10.76 -14.59
CA ASP A 316 19.69 11.79 -13.71
C ASP A 316 19.56 11.41 -12.22
N GLY A 317 19.10 10.19 -11.92
CA GLY A 317 18.78 9.70 -10.58
C GLY A 317 19.98 9.34 -9.72
N GLY A 318 19.88 9.64 -8.42
CA GLY A 318 20.92 9.28 -7.43
C GLY A 318 20.79 7.87 -6.86
N SER A 319 19.64 7.21 -7.05
CA SER A 319 19.41 5.86 -6.52
C SER A 319 18.63 4.99 -7.50
N PHE A 320 19.16 3.79 -7.76
CA PHE A 320 18.55 2.78 -8.61
C PHE A 320 18.50 1.45 -7.88
N HIS A 321 17.51 0.64 -8.22
CA HIS A 321 17.52 -0.79 -7.91
C HIS A 321 16.77 -1.57 -8.99
N GLY A 322 17.17 -2.84 -9.16
CA GLY A 322 16.49 -3.77 -10.05
C GLY A 322 16.46 -3.36 -11.52
N ILE A 323 15.30 -3.55 -12.17
CA ILE A 323 15.12 -3.45 -13.64
C ILE A 323 15.24 -2.04 -14.23
N CYS A 324 15.38 -1.00 -13.41
CA CYS A 324 15.47 0.39 -13.88
C CYS A 324 16.90 0.88 -14.08
N THR A 325 17.89 -0.02 -14.17
CA THR A 325 19.24 0.34 -14.60
C THR A 325 19.22 0.74 -16.07
N PRO A 326 19.71 1.95 -16.43
CA PRO A 326 19.80 2.36 -17.83
C PRO A 326 20.59 1.31 -18.63
N PRO A 327 20.14 0.92 -19.84
CA PRO A 327 20.97 0.10 -20.71
C PRO A 327 22.30 0.82 -20.95
N SER A 328 23.40 0.09 -20.74
CA SER A 328 24.79 0.56 -20.88
C SER A 328 25.12 1.04 -22.29
#